data_AF-A0A967PX22-F1
#
_entry.id   AF-A0A967PX22-F1
#
_cell.length_a   1.000
_cell.length_b   1.000
_cell.length_c   1.000
_cell.angle_alpha   90.00
_cell.angle_beta   90.00
_cell.angle_gamma   90.00
#
_symmetry.space_group_name_H-M   'P 1'
#
loop_
_entity.id
_entity.type
_entity.pdbx_description
1 polymer ?
#
loop_
_entity_poly.entity_id
_entity_poly.type
_entity_poly.pdbx_seq_one_letter_code
_entity_poly.pdbx_strand_id
1 'polypeptide(L)'
;MGSFDYKKPVTIPEHGVCLEMIHKLSIDREGNVSPCVRYDPEGYNIIGSIEDYTLDEIWNSTKRRCWIKHHMLGSRESVPLCETCDFWGVPRG
;
A
#
# COMPACT_ATOMS: atom_id res chain seq x y z
N MET A 1 9.38 -6.55 2.80
CA MET A 1 9.81 -6.09 1.46
C MET A 1 8.62 -6.21 0.52
N GLY A 2 8.32 -5.19 -0.28
CA GLY A 2 7.20 -5.22 -1.23
C GLY A 2 7.44 -6.17 -2.41
N SER A 3 6.64 -6.11 -3.48
CA SER A 3 6.83 -6.94 -4.69
C SER A 3 8.13 -6.61 -5.44
N PHE A 4 9.26 -6.97 -4.83
CA PHE A 4 10.62 -6.84 -5.33
C PHE A 4 10.88 -7.93 -6.37
N ASP A 5 11.62 -7.58 -7.42
CA ASP A 5 11.96 -8.46 -8.53
C ASP A 5 10.70 -9.01 -9.26
N TYR A 6 9.71 -8.14 -9.43
CA TYR A 6 8.45 -8.52 -10.08
C TYR A 6 8.67 -8.82 -11.56
N LYS A 7 8.54 -10.10 -11.94
CA LYS A 7 8.93 -10.58 -13.28
C LYS A 7 8.01 -10.18 -14.43
N LYS A 8 6.77 -9.82 -14.13
CA LYS A 8 5.81 -9.43 -15.17
C LYS A 8 5.98 -7.93 -15.44
N PRO A 9 5.87 -7.47 -16.70
CA PRO A 9 5.91 -6.04 -16.96
C PRO A 9 4.84 -5.31 -16.13
N VAL A 10 5.08 -4.06 -15.77
CA VAL A 10 4.16 -3.27 -14.95
C VAL A 10 3.77 -2.02 -15.71
N THR A 11 2.51 -1.61 -15.60
CA THR A 11 2.08 -0.29 -16.08
C THR A 11 2.37 0.70 -14.97
N ILE A 12 3.30 1.61 -15.23
CA ILE A 12 3.59 2.74 -14.34
C ILE A 12 2.70 3.88 -14.79
N PRO A 13 1.78 4.37 -13.93
CA PRO A 13 0.92 5.48 -14.30
C PRO A 13 1.72 6.78 -14.39
N GLU A 14 1.36 7.66 -15.31
CA GLU A 14 2.04 8.96 -15.54
C GLU A 14 2.11 9.82 -14.27
N HIS A 15 1.07 9.75 -13.44
CA HIS A 15 1.00 10.48 -12.18
C HIS A 15 1.87 9.87 -11.06
N GLY A 16 2.51 8.71 -11.27
CA GLY A 16 3.41 8.11 -10.29
C GLY A 16 2.76 7.69 -8.97
N VAL A 17 1.45 7.39 -8.96
CA VAL A 17 0.71 6.93 -7.76
C VAL A 17 0.32 5.48 -7.93
N CYS A 18 0.64 4.65 -6.94
CA CYS A 18 0.19 3.27 -6.90
C CYS A 18 -1.32 3.22 -6.61
N LEU A 19 -2.11 2.64 -7.52
CA LEU A 19 -3.58 2.62 -7.38
C LEU A 19 -4.05 1.70 -6.24
N GLU A 20 -3.25 0.70 -5.85
CA GLU A 20 -3.59 -0.18 -4.73
C GLU A 20 -3.67 0.61 -3.42
N MET A 21 -2.67 1.45 -3.15
CA MET A 21 -2.59 2.29 -1.95
C MET A 21 -3.82 3.20 -1.79
N ILE A 22 -4.39 3.65 -2.91
CA ILE A 22 -5.56 4.54 -2.91
C ILE A 22 -6.85 3.75 -2.70
N HIS A 23 -7.01 2.63 -3.41
CA HIS A 23 -8.33 2.02 -3.60
C HIS A 23 -8.55 0.70 -2.86
N LYS A 24 -7.50 0.04 -2.36
CA LYS A 24 -7.64 -1.29 -1.76
C LYS A 24 -7.40 -1.28 -0.26
N LEU A 25 -8.34 -1.87 0.46
CA LEU A 25 -8.20 -2.24 1.86
C LEU A 25 -8.17 -3.76 1.93
N SER A 26 -7.16 -4.31 2.59
CA SER A 26 -7.04 -5.74 2.86
C SER A 26 -6.95 -5.99 4.36
N ILE A 27 -7.59 -7.07 4.80
CA ILE A 27 -7.57 -7.52 6.19
C ILE A 27 -6.98 -8.93 6.20
N ASP A 28 -5.99 -9.19 7.04
CA ASP A 28 -5.42 -10.52 7.21
C ASP A 28 -6.21 -11.36 8.23
N ARG A 29 -5.74 -12.58 8.48
CA ARG A 29 -6.39 -13.54 9.39
C ARG A 29 -6.30 -13.13 10.87
N GLU A 30 -5.42 -12.19 11.21
CA GLU A 30 -5.21 -11.66 12.55
C GLU A 30 -5.95 -10.34 12.76
N GLY A 31 -6.66 -9.84 11.74
CA GLY A 31 -7.39 -8.59 11.80
C GLY A 31 -6.54 -7.36 11.47
N ASN A 32 -5.26 -7.53 11.08
CA ASN A 32 -4.45 -6.41 10.64
C ASN A 32 -4.94 -5.90 9.29
N VAL A 33 -5.04 -4.57 9.19
CA VAL A 33 -5.50 -3.87 7.99
C VAL A 33 -4.31 -3.27 7.28
N SER A 34 -4.24 -3.47 5.96
CA SER A 34 -3.21 -2.90 5.08
C SER A 34 -3.87 -2.26 3.83
N PRO A 35 -3.26 -1.23 3.22
CA PRO A 35 -3.76 -0.59 2.00
C PRO A 35 -3.29 -1.30 0.72
N CYS A 36 -2.68 -2.48 0.82
CA CYS A 36 -2.24 -3.28 -0.32
C CYS A 36 -2.02 -4.74 0.10
N VAL A 37 -2.24 -5.66 -0.84
CA VAL A 37 -2.06 -7.11 -0.66
C VAL A 37 -0.68 -7.63 -1.11
N ARG A 38 0.30 -6.74 -1.31
CA ARG A 38 1.65 -7.19 -1.70
C ARG A 38 2.31 -7.91 -0.55
N TYR A 39 3.21 -8.81 -0.92
CA TYR A 39 4.01 -9.58 0.01
C TYR A 39 4.64 -8.63 1.03
N ASP A 40 4.38 -8.87 2.31
CA ASP A 40 4.82 -8.02 3.42
C ASP A 40 5.02 -8.87 4.68
N PRO A 41 6.06 -9.72 4.72
CA PRO A 41 6.30 -10.60 5.86
C PRO A 41 6.65 -9.86 7.15
N GLU A 42 7.09 -8.60 7.04
CA GLU A 42 7.50 -7.76 8.18
C GLU A 42 6.38 -6.83 8.68
N GLY A 43 5.23 -6.81 8.01
CA GLY A 43 4.08 -5.97 8.39
C GLY A 43 4.32 -4.46 8.22
N TYR A 44 5.23 -4.04 7.34
CA TYR A 44 5.53 -2.63 7.12
C TYR A 44 4.34 -1.81 6.60
N ASN A 45 3.38 -2.47 5.96
CA ASN A 45 2.21 -1.87 5.34
C ASN A 45 0.96 -1.88 6.24
N ILE A 46 1.06 -2.42 7.46
CA ILE A 46 -0.06 -2.45 8.40
C ILE A 46 -0.39 -1.02 8.84
N ILE A 47 -1.65 -0.63 8.73
CA ILE A 47 -2.16 0.71 9.09
C ILE A 47 -3.05 0.70 10.34
N GLY A 48 -3.44 -0.47 10.84
CA GLY A 48 -4.22 -0.64 12.07
C GLY A 48 -4.75 -2.08 12.22
N SER A 49 -5.50 -2.34 13.29
CA SER A 49 -6.19 -3.61 13.55
C SER A 49 -7.67 -3.37 13.80
N ILE A 50 -8.52 -4.26 13.27
CA ILE A 50 -9.98 -4.23 13.51
C ILE A 50 -10.37 -4.59 14.94
N GLU A 51 -9.44 -5.10 15.74
CA GLU A 51 -9.65 -5.37 17.17
C GLU A 51 -9.69 -4.07 17.98
N ASP A 52 -8.98 -3.03 17.51
CA ASP A 52 -8.78 -1.78 18.25
C ASP A 52 -9.64 -0.62 17.71
N TYR A 53 -9.86 -0.58 16.39
CA TYR A 53 -10.48 0.56 15.70
C TYR A 53 -11.47 0.12 14.63
N THR A 54 -12.39 1.01 14.26
CA THR A 54 -13.27 0.80 13.10
C THR A 54 -12.49 0.88 11.79
N LEU A 55 -13.01 0.23 10.74
CA LEU A 55 -12.41 0.32 9.40
C LEU A 55 -12.30 1.77 8.90
N ASP A 56 -13.26 2.63 9.24
CA ASP A 56 -13.23 4.04 8.84
C ASP A 56 -12.08 4.80 9.52
N GLU A 57 -11.89 4.60 10.83
CA GLU A 57 -10.78 5.19 11.57
C GLU A 57 -9.42 4.72 11.04
N ILE A 58 -9.28 3.42 10.78
CA ILE A 58 -8.05 2.84 10.25
C ILE A 58 -7.75 3.37 8.83
N TRP A 59 -8.77 3.39 7.97
CA TRP A 59 -8.64 3.86 6.59
C TRP A 59 -8.35 5.36 6.49
N ASN A 60 -8.82 6.14 7.46
CA ASN A 60 -8.55 7.57 7.58
C ASN A 60 -7.38 7.88 8.52
N SER A 61 -6.62 6.88 8.96
CA SER A 61 -5.49 7.04 9.88
C SER A 61 -4.45 8.03 9.34
N THR A 62 -3.82 8.77 10.25
CA THR A 62 -2.72 9.70 9.93
C THR A 62 -1.59 8.98 9.17
N LYS A 63 -1.32 7.72 9.53
CA LYS A 63 -0.31 6.87 8.86
C LYS A 63 -0.62 6.70 7.38
N ARG A 64 -1.83 6.23 7.03
CA ARG A 64 -2.24 6.05 5.64
C ARG A 64 -2.28 7.38 4.88
N ARG A 65 -2.82 8.45 5.49
CA ARG A 65 -2.88 9.79 4.88
C ARG A 65 -1.48 10.33 4.54
N CYS A 66 -0.50 10.11 5.42
CA CYS A 66 0.89 10.45 5.17
C CYS A 66 1.45 9.70 3.95
N TRP A 67 1.20 8.41 3.85
CA TRP A 67 1.65 7.59 2.72
C TRP A 67 1.00 7.98 1.39
N ILE A 68 -0.30 8.32 1.38
CA ILE A 68 -0.98 8.85 0.19
C ILE A 68 -0.31 10.15 -0.25
N LYS A 69 -0.01 11.05 0.69
CA LYS A 69 0.68 12.31 0.38
C LYS A 69 2.05 12.06 -0.26
N HIS A 70 2.83 11.13 0.26
CA HIS A 70 4.10 10.74 -0.35
C HIS A 70 3.94 10.23 -1.78
N HIS A 71 2.91 9.42 -2.06
CA HIS A 71 2.66 9.00 -3.43
C HIS A 71 2.23 10.18 -4.33
N MET A 72 1.37 11.08 -3.85
CA MET A 72 0.94 12.25 -4.63
C MET A 72 2.11 13.20 -4.97
N LEU A 73 3.15 13.23 -4.12
CA LEU A 73 4.36 14.03 -4.34
C LEU A 73 5.42 13.30 -5.18
N GLY A 74 5.15 12.08 -5.64
CA GLY A 74 6.13 11.26 -6.35
C GLY A 74 7.23 10.68 -5.47
N SER A 75 7.16 10.85 -4.14
CA SER A 75 8.14 10.36 -3.17
C SER A 75 7.74 9.00 -2.60
N ARG A 76 7.34 8.05 -3.46
CA ARG A 76 6.83 6.72 -3.06
C ARG A 76 7.86 5.91 -2.29
N GLU A 77 9.14 6.14 -2.55
CA GLU A 77 10.28 5.57 -1.84
C GLU A 77 10.35 5.95 -0.36
N SER A 78 9.61 6.98 0.06
CA SER A 78 9.46 7.33 1.49
C SER A 78 8.46 6.44 2.24
N VAL A 79 7.75 5.53 1.54
CA VAL A 79 6.78 4.61 2.15
C VAL A 79 7.43 3.23 2.31
N PRO A 80 7.53 2.68 3.55
CA PRO A 80 8.38 1.52 3.85
C PRO A 80 8.18 0.29 2.96
N LEU A 81 6.93 -0.14 2.71
CA LEU A 81 6.71 -1.27 1.82
C LEU A 81 6.97 -0.91 0.35
N CYS A 82 6.68 0.33 -0.03
CA CYS A 82 6.67 0.76 -1.43
C CYS A 82 8.07 1.06 -1.97
N GLU A 83 9.05 1.38 -1.11
CA GLU A 83 10.43 1.68 -1.50
C GLU A 83 11.10 0.56 -2.31
N THR A 84 10.71 -0.69 -2.03
CA THR A 84 11.25 -1.90 -2.68
C THR A 84 10.26 -2.58 -3.63
N CYS A 85 9.09 -1.96 -3.88
CA CYS A 85 8.02 -2.60 -4.63
C CYS A 85 8.05 -2.18 -6.11
N ASP A 86 8.09 -3.14 -7.03
CA ASP A 86 8.04 -2.86 -8.47
C ASP A 86 6.61 -2.70 -9.01
N PHE A 87 5.58 -2.98 -8.19
CA PHE A 87 4.18 -2.98 -8.62
C PHE A 87 3.44 -1.66 -8.33
N TRP A 88 2.54 -1.28 -9.25
CA TRP A 88 1.87 0.03 -9.27
C TRP A 88 0.35 -0.01 -9.19
N GLY A 89 -0.26 -1.18 -9.01
CA GLY A 89 -1.72 -1.25 -8.85
C GLY A 89 -2.54 -1.10 -10.11
N VAL A 90 -1.89 -0.94 -11.27
CA VAL A 90 -2.56 -0.74 -12.54
C VAL A 90 -2.80 -2.11 -13.22
N PRO A 91 -4.06 -2.53 -13.42
CA PRO A 91 -4.37 -3.76 -14.14
C PRO A 91 -3.82 -3.72 -15.56
N ARG A 92 -3.46 -4.89 -16.07
CA ARG A 92 -3.16 -5.09 -17.49
C ARG A 92 -4.19 -6.06 -18.05
N GLY A 93 -4.76 -5.72 -19.21
CA GLY A 93 -5.65 -6.59 -19.98
C GLY A 93 -4.90 -7.77 -20.57
#